data_AF-A0A1F4PBQ2-F1
#
_entry.id   AF-A0A1F4PBQ2-F1
#
_cell.length_a   1.000
_cell.length_b   1.000
_cell.length_c   1.000
_cell.angle_alpha   90.00
_cell.angle_beta   90.00
_cell.angle_gamma   90.00
#
_symmetry.space_group_name_H-M   'P 1'
#
loop_
_entity.id
_entity.type
_entity.pdbx_description
1 polymer ?
#
loop_
_entity_poly.entity_id
_entity_poly.type
_entity_poly.pdbx_seq_one_letter_code
_entity_poly.pdbx_strand_id
1 'polypeptide(L)'
;MSQARLNLFIQHDHAKRLDELAAKKGVSKSSIVAAALASWLSPDAGDQREAATAKRLDRLSRQFERLERDQNILIETLALYVRYYLTVSTPVPEAHQEAAKAQGKARFEQFIEQLGRHVLRGRSLVKEVYEEIQPDATRLAEAAMQEDGA
;
A
#
# COMPACT_ATOMS: atom_id res chain seq x y z
N MET A 1 -46.13 5.65 -7.82
CA MET A 1 -45.59 5.21 -9.12
C MET A 1 -46.41 4.02 -9.59
N SER A 2 -46.89 4.03 -10.82
CA SER A 2 -47.61 2.88 -11.40
C SER A 2 -46.63 1.73 -11.62
N GLN A 3 -47.00 0.53 -11.17
CA GLN A 3 -46.20 -0.68 -11.42
C GLN A 3 -46.72 -1.38 -12.67
N ALA A 4 -45.83 -1.63 -13.63
CA ALA A 4 -46.14 -2.44 -14.80
C ALA A 4 -45.78 -3.90 -14.52
N ARG A 5 -46.72 -4.83 -14.76
CA ARG A 5 -46.44 -6.26 -14.66
C ARG A 5 -45.82 -6.74 -15.97
N LEU A 6 -44.63 -7.31 -15.89
CA LEU A 6 -43.92 -7.91 -17.02
C LEU A 6 -43.82 -9.43 -16.80
N ASN A 7 -44.18 -10.21 -17.82
CA ASN A 7 -43.89 -11.64 -17.87
C ASN A 7 -42.67 -11.84 -18.77
N LEU A 8 -41.53 -12.15 -18.16
CA LEU A 8 -40.24 -12.27 -18.86
C LEU A 8 -39.75 -13.71 -18.77
N PHE A 9 -39.18 -14.22 -19.86
CA PHE A 9 -38.46 -15.48 -19.84
C PHE A 9 -37.01 -15.22 -19.44
N ILE A 10 -36.55 -15.91 -18.40
CA ILE A 10 -35.16 -15.88 -17.94
C ILE A 10 -34.60 -17.30 -17.93
N GLN A 11 -33.30 -17.43 -18.18
CA GLN A 11 -32.59 -18.71 -18.08
C GLN A 11 -32.77 -19.32 -16.68
N HIS A 12 -32.88 -20.65 -16.62
CA HIS A 12 -33.16 -21.36 -15.36
C HIS A 12 -32.10 -21.07 -14.29
N ASP A 13 -30.82 -21.02 -14.68
CA ASP A 13 -29.72 -20.69 -13.78
C ASP A 13 -29.82 -19.27 -13.20
N HIS A 14 -30.33 -18.31 -13.98
CA HIS A 14 -30.53 -16.94 -13.50
C HIS A 14 -31.71 -16.86 -12.52
N ALA A 15 -32.78 -17.61 -12.76
CA ALA A 15 -33.89 -17.71 -11.82
C ALA A 15 -33.42 -18.27 -10.48
N LYS A 16 -32.62 -19.35 -10.49
CA LYS A 16 -32.06 -19.94 -9.27
C LYS A 16 -31.18 -18.96 -8.50
N ARG A 17 -30.26 -18.26 -9.18
CA ARG A 17 -29.41 -17.23 -8.54
C ARG A 17 -30.21 -16.06 -7.98
N LEU A 18 -31.28 -15.65 -8.65
CA LEU A 18 -32.17 -14.59 -8.18
C LEU A 18 -32.90 -15.01 -6.90
N ASP A 19 -33.32 -16.28 -6.80
CA ASP A 19 -33.98 -16.85 -5.64
C ASP A 19 -33.05 -16.90 -4.43
N GLU A 20 -31.83 -17.40 -4.64
CA GLU A 20 -30.78 -17.42 -3.62
C GLU A 20 -30.45 -16.00 -3.13
N LEU A 21 -30.34 -15.03 -4.04
CA LEU A 21 -30.04 -13.65 -3.71
C LEU A 21 -31.18 -12.97 -2.94
N ALA A 22 -32.43 -13.22 -3.35
CA ALA A 22 -33.62 -12.74 -2.67
C ALA A 22 -33.71 -13.26 -1.24
N ALA A 23 -33.49 -14.57 -1.06
CA ALA A 23 -33.45 -15.19 0.26
C ALA A 23 -32.32 -14.64 1.13
N LYS A 24 -31.11 -14.53 0.58
CA LYS A 24 -29.93 -14.02 1.30
C LYS A 24 -30.09 -12.56 1.74
N LYS A 25 -30.76 -11.73 0.95
CA LYS A 25 -30.97 -10.30 1.23
C LYS A 25 -32.28 -9.99 1.93
N GLY A 26 -33.19 -10.96 2.09
CA GLY A 26 -34.51 -10.75 2.69
C GLY A 26 -35.41 -9.80 1.90
N VAL A 27 -35.28 -9.75 0.57
CA VAL A 27 -36.05 -8.84 -0.31
C VAL A 27 -36.74 -9.62 -1.44
N SER A 28 -37.77 -9.02 -2.05
CA SER A 28 -38.49 -9.68 -3.15
C SER A 28 -37.66 -9.72 -4.44
N LYS A 29 -37.87 -10.76 -5.26
CA LYS A 29 -37.26 -10.89 -6.59
C LYS A 29 -37.55 -9.67 -7.46
N SER A 30 -38.79 -9.19 -7.45
CA SER A 30 -39.21 -7.98 -8.17
C SER A 30 -38.48 -6.73 -7.71
N SER A 31 -38.18 -6.60 -6.41
CA SER A 31 -37.37 -5.48 -5.89
C SER A 31 -35.94 -5.53 -6.40
N ILE A 32 -35.32 -6.72 -6.44
CA ILE A 32 -33.97 -6.91 -7.01
C ILE A 32 -33.96 -6.57 -8.50
N VAL A 33 -34.92 -7.10 -9.27
CA VAL A 33 -35.02 -6.84 -10.72
C VAL A 33 -35.26 -5.36 -11.00
N ALA A 34 -36.16 -4.70 -10.26
CA ALA A 34 -36.41 -3.27 -10.41
C ALA A 34 -35.16 -2.44 -10.07
N ALA A 35 -34.43 -2.78 -9.01
CA ALA A 35 -33.19 -2.09 -8.65
C ALA A 35 -32.09 -2.30 -9.71
N ALA A 36 -31.94 -3.52 -10.22
CA ALA A 36 -30.99 -3.83 -11.29
C ALA A 36 -31.33 -3.07 -12.58
N LEU A 37 -32.61 -3.03 -12.97
CA LEU A 37 -33.07 -2.31 -14.15
C LEU A 37 -32.89 -0.80 -13.99
N ALA A 38 -33.21 -0.23 -12.82
CA ALA A 38 -32.99 1.18 -12.52
C ALA A 38 -31.49 1.54 -12.55
N SER A 39 -30.62 0.66 -12.02
CA SER A 39 -29.18 0.84 -12.11
C SER A 39 -28.66 0.72 -13.54
N TRP A 40 -29.24 -0.13 -14.37
CA TRP A 40 -28.82 -0.33 -15.76
C TRP A 40 -29.25 0.81 -16.67
N LEU A 41 -30.44 1.35 -16.45
CA LEU A 41 -31.02 2.45 -17.23
C LEU A 41 -30.58 3.84 -16.75
N SER A 42 -29.82 3.93 -15.66
CA SER A 42 -29.29 5.20 -15.17
C SER A 42 -28.17 5.68 -16.11
N PRO A 43 -28.28 6.89 -16.71
CA PRO A 43 -27.25 7.47 -17.59
C PRO A 43 -25.87 7.54 -16.93
N ASP A 44 -25.84 7.74 -15.62
CA ASP A 44 -24.60 8.01 -14.89
C ASP A 44 -23.90 6.74 -14.37
N ALA A 45 -24.55 5.58 -14.37
CA ALA A 45 -24.02 4.40 -13.68
C ALA A 45 -22.78 3.80 -14.38
N GLY A 46 -22.72 3.89 -15.71
CA GLY A 46 -21.54 3.51 -16.49
C GLY A 46 -20.40 4.53 -16.30
N ASP A 47 -20.70 5.79 -16.60
CA ASP A 47 -19.75 6.90 -16.56
C ASP A 47 -19.13 7.11 -15.18
N GLN A 48 -19.92 6.97 -14.10
CA GLN A 48 -19.39 7.07 -12.73
C GLN A 48 -18.43 5.93 -12.39
N ARG A 49 -18.69 4.71 -12.86
CA ARG A 49 -17.79 3.56 -12.63
C ARG A 49 -16.49 3.71 -13.42
N GLU A 50 -16.59 4.17 -14.65
CA GLU A 50 -15.44 4.44 -15.50
C GLU A 50 -14.59 5.58 -14.93
N ALA A 51 -15.21 6.70 -14.53
CA ALA A 51 -14.54 7.82 -13.88
C ALA A 51 -13.88 7.42 -12.55
N ALA A 52 -14.54 6.60 -11.73
CA ALA A 52 -13.95 6.09 -10.49
C ALA A 52 -12.75 5.18 -10.77
N THR A 53 -12.78 4.40 -11.85
CA THR A 53 -11.67 3.54 -12.28
C THR A 53 -10.51 4.38 -12.77
N ALA A 54 -10.76 5.36 -13.64
CA ALA A 54 -9.75 6.30 -14.13
C ALA A 54 -9.06 7.05 -12.98
N LYS A 55 -9.83 7.53 -11.99
CA LYS A 55 -9.27 8.19 -10.79
C LYS A 55 -8.38 7.26 -9.96
N ARG A 56 -8.74 5.98 -9.85
CA ARG A 56 -7.89 4.98 -9.16
C ARG A 56 -6.60 4.73 -9.93
N LEU A 57 -6.66 4.66 -11.25
CA LEU A 57 -5.49 4.50 -12.11
C LEU A 57 -4.55 5.71 -12.05
N ASP A 58 -5.08 6.94 -12.11
CA ASP A 58 -4.29 8.17 -11.93
C ASP A 58 -3.59 8.17 -10.55
N ARG A 59 -4.30 7.81 -9.49
CA ARG A 59 -3.70 7.67 -8.15
C ARG A 59 -2.56 6.65 -8.11
N LEU A 60 -2.73 5.48 -8.74
CA LEU A 60 -1.69 4.46 -8.82
C LEU A 60 -0.49 4.97 -9.61
N SER A 61 -0.71 5.66 -10.74
CA SER A 61 0.36 6.25 -11.56
C SER A 61 1.23 7.21 -10.75
N ARG A 62 0.60 8.11 -9.98
CA ARG A 62 1.32 9.05 -9.10
C ARG A 62 2.07 8.34 -7.97
N GLN A 63 1.52 7.24 -7.45
CA GLN A 63 2.23 6.43 -6.45
C GLN A 63 3.46 5.75 -7.06
N PHE A 64 3.37 5.27 -8.30
CA PHE A 64 4.50 4.71 -9.02
C PHE A 64 5.57 5.75 -9.34
N GLU A 65 5.20 6.94 -9.79
CA GLU A 65 6.15 8.04 -10.02
C GLU A 65 6.91 8.44 -8.75
N ARG A 66 6.22 8.47 -7.60
CA ARG A 66 6.88 8.69 -6.30
C ARG A 66 7.82 7.54 -5.95
N LEU A 67 7.38 6.29 -6.12
CA LEU A 67 8.21 5.12 -5.86
C LEU A 67 9.47 5.09 -6.73
N GLU A 68 9.34 5.43 -8.02
CA GLU A 68 10.48 5.52 -8.95
C GLU A 68 11.48 6.59 -8.48
N ARG A 69 10.99 7.76 -8.06
CA ARG A 69 11.85 8.81 -7.50
C ARG A 69 12.56 8.35 -6.23
N ASP A 70 11.84 7.76 -5.29
CA ASP A 70 12.41 7.27 -4.03
C ASP A 70 13.45 6.17 -4.29
N GLN A 71 13.19 5.31 -5.29
CA GLN A 71 14.11 4.26 -5.74
C GLN A 71 15.39 4.85 -6.35
N ASN A 72 15.29 5.89 -7.17
CA ASN A 72 16.44 6.59 -7.73
C ASN A 72 17.29 7.24 -6.64
N ILE A 73 16.65 7.91 -5.66
CA ILE A 73 17.35 8.49 -4.50
C ILE A 73 18.09 7.41 -3.71
N LEU A 74 17.47 6.25 -3.48
CA LEU A 74 18.13 5.12 -2.81
C LEU A 74 19.34 4.61 -3.60
N ILE A 75 19.24 4.50 -4.93
CA ILE A 75 20.34 4.08 -5.80
C ILE A 75 21.50 5.08 -5.73
N GLU A 76 21.22 6.37 -5.85
CA GLU A 76 22.23 7.43 -5.75
C GLU A 76 22.91 7.43 -4.38
N THR A 77 22.12 7.32 -3.31
CA THR A 77 22.63 7.26 -1.93
C THR A 77 23.54 6.04 -1.73
N LEU A 78 23.14 4.86 -2.21
CA LEU A 78 23.95 3.65 -2.12
C LEU A 78 25.26 3.78 -2.91
N ALA A 79 25.20 4.36 -4.11
CA ALA A 79 26.40 4.61 -4.92
C ALA A 79 27.39 5.54 -4.20
N LEU A 80 26.88 6.63 -3.60
CA LEU A 80 27.69 7.54 -2.77
C LEU A 80 28.30 6.83 -1.56
N TYR A 81 27.53 5.99 -0.87
CA TYR A 81 28.01 5.20 0.25
C TYR A 81 29.11 4.22 -0.16
N VAL A 82 28.92 3.46 -1.25
CA VAL A 82 29.93 2.53 -1.76
C VAL A 82 31.21 3.26 -2.14
N ARG A 83 31.10 4.40 -2.84
CA ARG A 83 32.24 5.24 -3.19
C ARG A 83 32.98 5.71 -1.95
N TYR A 84 32.26 6.24 -0.96
CA TYR A 84 32.83 6.66 0.31
C TYR A 84 33.54 5.49 1.01
N TYR A 85 32.87 4.35 1.15
CA TYR A 85 33.42 3.13 1.76
C TYR A 85 34.74 2.71 1.11
N LEU A 86 34.80 2.64 -0.23
CA LEU A 86 36.02 2.29 -0.94
C LEU A 86 37.12 3.36 -0.84
N THR A 87 36.75 4.62 -0.59
CA THR A 87 37.70 5.73 -0.41
C THR A 87 38.35 5.70 0.98
N VAL A 88 37.58 5.37 2.03
CA VAL A 88 38.07 5.39 3.42
C VAL A 88 38.52 4.02 3.94
N SER A 89 38.10 2.93 3.30
CA SER A 89 38.45 1.57 3.74
C SER A 89 39.93 1.31 3.51
N THR A 90 40.67 1.15 4.61
CA THR A 90 42.08 0.74 4.54
C THR A 90 42.19 -0.67 3.94
N PRO A 91 43.06 -0.90 2.94
CA PRO A 91 43.27 -2.23 2.39
C PRO A 91 43.75 -3.21 3.46
N VAL A 92 43.16 -4.41 3.48
CA VAL A 92 43.59 -5.47 4.39
C VAL A 92 44.88 -6.11 3.85
N PRO A 93 45.93 -6.27 4.68
CA PRO A 93 47.14 -6.98 4.27
C PRO A 93 46.83 -8.37 3.73
N GLU A 94 47.57 -8.82 2.73
CA GLU A 94 47.31 -10.09 2.02
C GLU A 94 47.24 -11.29 2.98
N ALA A 95 48.14 -11.35 3.96
CA ALA A 95 48.18 -12.38 5.01
C ALA A 95 46.91 -12.47 5.87
N HIS A 96 46.08 -11.42 5.90
CA HIS A 96 44.85 -11.36 6.70
C HIS A 96 43.57 -11.34 5.84
N GLN A 97 43.68 -11.44 4.51
CA GLN A 97 42.51 -11.34 3.63
C GLN A 97 41.49 -12.43 3.88
N GLU A 98 41.91 -13.69 4.02
CA GLU A 98 40.97 -14.80 4.26
C GLU A 98 40.25 -14.67 5.60
N ALA A 99 40.96 -14.24 6.65
CA ALA A 99 40.36 -13.97 7.96
C ALA A 99 39.35 -12.81 7.88
N ALA A 100 39.70 -11.71 7.19
CA ALA A 100 38.81 -10.57 7.02
C ALA A 100 37.56 -10.92 6.19
N LYS A 101 37.70 -11.72 5.11
CA LYS A 101 36.57 -12.23 4.33
C LYS A 101 35.64 -13.10 5.18
N ALA A 102 36.21 -14.03 5.94
CA ALA A 102 35.43 -14.91 6.83
C ALA A 102 34.67 -14.10 7.89
N GLN A 103 35.32 -13.10 8.50
CA GLN A 103 34.69 -12.22 9.47
C GLN A 103 33.60 -11.34 8.83
N GLY A 104 33.83 -10.80 7.64
CA GLY A 104 32.86 -10.03 6.88
C GLY A 104 31.60 -10.84 6.57
N LYS A 105 31.78 -12.09 6.12
CA LYS A 105 30.68 -13.03 5.86
C LYS A 105 29.87 -13.30 7.14
N ALA A 106 30.53 -13.62 8.25
CA ALA A 106 29.87 -13.89 9.52
C ALA A 106 29.06 -12.68 10.03
N ARG A 107 29.62 -11.47 9.92
CA ARG A 107 28.91 -10.22 10.29
C ARG A 107 27.71 -9.97 9.39
N PHE A 108 27.85 -10.22 8.08
CA PHE A 108 26.75 -10.04 7.14
C PHE A 108 25.61 -11.03 7.40
N GLU A 109 25.91 -12.30 7.67
CA GLU A 109 24.90 -13.30 8.03
C GLU A 109 24.12 -12.89 9.28
N GLN A 110 24.81 -12.42 10.33
CA GLN A 110 24.17 -11.90 11.54
C GLN A 110 23.27 -10.69 11.25
N PHE A 111 23.73 -9.77 10.40
CA PHE A 111 22.93 -8.63 9.97
C PHE A 111 21.65 -9.07 9.24
N ILE A 112 21.75 -10.00 8.29
CA ILE A 112 20.60 -10.52 7.54
C ILE A 112 19.61 -11.20 8.48
N GLU A 113 20.08 -11.98 9.46
CA GLU A 113 19.21 -12.61 10.45
C GLU A 113 18.48 -11.58 11.31
N GLN A 114 19.16 -10.53 11.77
CA GLN A 114 18.55 -9.43 12.53
C GLN A 114 17.54 -8.65 11.69
N LEU A 115 17.88 -8.33 10.45
CA LEU A 115 16.99 -7.64 9.51
C LEU A 115 15.75 -8.48 9.21
N GLY A 116 15.92 -9.78 8.94
CA GLY A 116 14.81 -10.71 8.72
C GLY A 116 13.88 -10.78 9.92
N ARG A 117 14.42 -10.88 11.14
CA ARG A 117 13.63 -10.82 12.39
C ARG A 117 12.88 -9.50 12.54
N HIS A 118 13.50 -8.38 12.18
CA HIS A 118 12.88 -7.06 12.25
C HIS A 118 11.71 -6.94 11.25
N VAL A 119 11.91 -7.33 9.99
CA VAL A 119 10.88 -7.30 8.94
C VAL A 119 9.69 -8.18 9.30
N LEU A 120 9.91 -9.40 9.80
CA LEU A 120 8.85 -10.32 10.22
C LEU A 120 7.98 -9.78 11.36
N ARG A 121 8.50 -8.87 12.19
CA ARG A 121 7.74 -8.21 13.26
C ARG A 121 6.83 -7.08 12.73
N GLY A 122 6.88 -6.77 11.44
CA GLY A 122 6.04 -5.76 10.80
C GLY A 122 6.36 -4.31 11.21
N ARG A 123 7.51 -4.08 11.84
CA ARG A 123 7.95 -2.74 12.22
C ARG A 123 8.69 -2.08 11.06
N SER A 124 8.41 -0.81 10.83
CA SER A 124 9.11 -0.02 9.83
C SER A 124 10.35 0.59 10.47
N LEU A 125 11.54 0.10 10.09
CA LEU A 125 12.81 0.67 10.54
C LEU A 125 12.87 2.17 10.24
N VAL A 126 12.36 2.61 9.09
CA VAL A 126 12.29 4.02 8.71
C VAL A 126 11.44 4.81 9.71
N LYS A 127 10.33 4.24 10.18
CA LYS A 127 9.45 4.87 11.17
C LYS A 127 10.13 4.95 12.54
N GLU A 128 10.79 3.88 12.99
CA GLU A 128 11.52 3.86 14.25
C GLU A 128 12.66 4.89 14.28
N VAL A 129 13.45 4.96 13.21
CA VAL A 129 14.53 5.94 13.06
C VAL A 129 13.97 7.37 12.97
N TYR A 130 12.85 7.58 12.28
CA TYR A 130 12.18 8.90 12.25
C TYR A 130 11.71 9.33 13.64
N GLU A 131 11.11 8.42 14.41
CA GLU A 131 10.67 8.68 15.79
C GLU A 131 11.85 8.93 16.75
N GLU A 132 12.98 8.26 16.55
CA GLU A 132 14.21 8.45 17.34
C GLU A 132 14.94 9.76 17.01
N ILE A 133 14.91 10.20 15.75
CA ILE A 133 15.50 11.47 15.31
C ILE A 133 14.57 12.66 15.61
N GLN A 134 13.26 12.47 15.72
CA GLN A 134 12.28 13.50 16.12
C GLN A 134 11.59 13.23 17.49
N PRO A 135 12.31 13.19 18.62
CA PRO A 135 11.68 13.11 19.93
C PRO A 135 11.12 14.46 20.43
N ASP A 136 11.48 15.59 19.78
CA ASP A 136 11.19 16.94 20.29
C ASP A 136 10.18 17.75 19.47
N ALA A 137 9.91 17.43 18.20
CA ALA A 137 8.97 18.22 17.39
C ALA A 137 7.52 18.14 17.91
N THR A 138 7.12 16.97 18.43
CA THR A 138 5.79 16.77 19.01
C THR A 138 5.65 17.48 20.35
N ARG A 139 6.67 17.45 21.22
CA ARG A 139 6.65 18.17 22.50
C ARG A 139 6.72 19.69 22.33
N LEU A 140 7.49 20.18 21.36
CA LEU A 140 7.58 21.62 21.04
C LEU A 140 6.28 22.14 20.43
N ALA A 141 5.60 21.33 19.61
CA ALA A 141 4.26 21.67 19.09
C ALA A 141 3.20 21.69 20.21
N GLU A 142 3.24 20.72 21.14
CA GLU A 142 2.34 20.68 22.30
C GLU A 142 2.60 21.84 23.28
N ALA A 143 3.86 22.23 23.48
CA ALA A 143 4.22 23.38 24.31
C ALA A 143 3.80 24.71 23.66
N ALA A 144 3.98 24.87 22.35
CA ALA A 144 3.55 26.07 21.62
C ALA A 144 2.03 26.24 21.60
N MET A 145 1.26 25.14 21.64
CA MET A 145 -0.20 25.18 21.75
C MET A 145 -0.71 25.48 23.16
N GLN A 146 0.14 25.35 24.19
CA GLN A 146 -0.20 25.70 25.58
C GLN A 146 0.10 27.16 25.92
N GLU A 147 1.06 27.80 25.24
CA GLU A 147 1.38 29.23 25.47
C GLU A 147 0.41 30.21 24.80
N ASP A 148 -0.23 29.83 23.68
CA ASP A 148 -1.17 30.69 22.93
C ASP A 148 -2.61 30.68 23.50
N GLY A 149 -2.80 30.01 24.64
CA GLY A 149 -4.09 29.87 25.34
C GLY A 149 -4.14 30.50 26.74
N ALA A 150 -3.14 31.30 27.13
CA ALA A 150 -3.03 31.95 28.44
C ALA A 150 -3.17 33.49 28.37
#